data_AF-A0A1F9SPK2-F1
#
_entry.id   AF-A0A1F9SPK2-F1
#
_cell.length_a   1.000
_cell.length_b   1.000
_cell.length_c   1.000
_cell.angle_alpha   90.00
_cell.angle_beta   90.00
_cell.angle_gamma   90.00
#
_symmetry.space_group_name_H-M   'P 1'
#
loop_
_entity.id
_entity.type
_entity.pdbx_description
1 polymer ?
#
loop_
_entity_poly.entity_id
_entity_poly.type
_entity_poly.pdbx_seq_one_letter_code
_entity_poly.pdbx_strand_id
1 'polypeptide(L)'
;MKPRVLLVLFAAALASACSGTLGPGGNGGAVVLQKQTFKLLKTPDPEFEASLADLLSGSYDTAAKNHAGDRPMDIGFTYSMSPKGAVNPYSEIEVSCIVREKHAGRAARALCRDLFRDLGVKLRRALAARQE
;
A
#
# COMPACT_ATOMS: atom_id res chain seq x y z
N MET A 1 39.08 55.64 -28.34
CA MET A 1 39.20 55.56 -26.87
C MET A 1 37.99 54.83 -26.30
N LYS A 2 38.19 53.64 -25.71
CA LYS A 2 37.26 52.84 -24.87
C LYS A 2 35.92 52.36 -25.51
N PRO A 3 35.24 51.31 -25.00
CA PRO A 3 35.71 49.92 -24.93
C PRO A 3 34.58 48.86 -25.12
N ARG A 4 34.92 47.59 -24.85
CA ARG A 4 34.05 46.53 -24.27
C ARG A 4 33.12 45.74 -25.19
N VAL A 5 33.71 44.69 -25.74
CA VAL A 5 33.13 43.34 -25.84
C VAL A 5 32.41 43.00 -24.54
N LEU A 6 31.09 42.86 -24.58
CA LEU A 6 30.27 42.40 -23.46
C LEU A 6 29.81 40.97 -23.74
N LEU A 7 30.28 40.07 -22.87
CA LEU A 7 29.90 38.67 -22.71
C LEU A 7 28.38 38.46 -22.90
N VAL A 8 28.02 37.60 -23.85
CA VAL A 8 26.70 36.98 -23.92
C VAL A 8 26.75 35.72 -23.05
N LEU A 9 26.38 35.86 -21.78
CA LEU A 9 26.05 34.76 -20.87
C LEU A 9 24.61 34.97 -20.39
N PHE A 10 23.63 34.48 -21.15
CA PHE A 10 22.26 34.31 -20.66
C PHE A 10 21.61 33.12 -21.37
N ALA A 11 22.02 31.90 -20.97
CA ALA A 11 21.36 30.66 -21.34
C ALA A 11 21.32 29.73 -20.12
N ALA A 12 20.56 30.14 -19.09
CA ALA A 12 20.27 29.30 -17.94
C ALA A 12 19.01 29.81 -17.22
N ALA A 13 17.84 29.66 -17.83
CA ALA A 13 16.57 30.03 -17.18
C ALA A 13 15.37 29.18 -17.64
N LEU A 14 15.56 27.88 -17.89
CA LEU A 14 14.48 26.98 -18.33
C LEU A 14 14.41 25.64 -17.58
N ALA A 15 15.04 25.53 -16.41
CA ALA A 15 15.01 24.30 -15.61
C ALA A 15 14.55 24.57 -14.17
N SER A 16 13.30 24.99 -13.97
CA SER A 16 12.61 24.93 -12.67
C SER A 16 11.10 25.09 -12.82
N ALA A 17 10.49 24.21 -13.61
CA ALA A 17 9.03 24.07 -13.70
C ALA A 17 8.62 22.61 -13.44
N CYS A 18 9.09 22.04 -12.33
CA CYS A 18 8.58 20.79 -11.73
C CYS A 18 8.87 20.79 -10.22
N SER A 19 8.69 21.94 -9.55
CA SER A 19 8.61 21.99 -8.09
C SER A 19 7.16 22.30 -7.72
N GLY A 20 6.28 21.34 -8.04
CA GLY A 20 5.00 21.24 -7.36
C GLY A 20 5.27 20.81 -5.93
N THR A 21 5.71 21.74 -5.10
CA THR A 21 5.72 21.57 -3.64
C THR A 21 4.25 21.54 -3.25
N LEU A 22 3.68 20.33 -3.19
CA LEU A 22 2.45 20.07 -2.45
C LEU A 22 2.71 20.53 -1.01
N GLY A 23 2.29 21.76 -0.71
CA GLY A 23 2.29 22.27 0.66
C GLY A 23 1.52 21.30 1.57
N PRO A 24 1.85 21.24 2.86
CA PRO A 24 1.20 20.33 3.79
C PRO A 24 -0.28 20.72 3.92
N GLY A 25 -1.14 19.99 3.22
CA GLY A 25 -2.58 20.04 3.43
C GLY A 25 -2.89 19.51 4.81
N GLY A 26 -3.05 20.42 5.78
CA GLY A 26 -3.47 20.07 7.13
C GLY A 26 -4.87 19.47 7.11
N ASN A 27 -4.97 18.16 7.38
CA ASN A 27 -5.96 17.50 8.25
C ASN A 27 -5.96 15.96 8.04
N GLY A 28 -5.05 15.27 8.73
CA GLY A 28 -5.06 13.81 8.93
C GLY A 28 -4.43 12.99 7.79
N GLY A 29 -3.13 12.77 7.88
CA GLY A 29 -2.38 11.92 6.95
C GLY A 29 -2.79 10.44 7.03
N ALA A 30 -2.46 9.67 6.01
CA ALA A 30 -2.55 8.21 6.07
C ALA A 30 -1.32 7.66 6.79
N VAL A 31 -1.52 6.79 7.77
CA VAL A 31 -0.46 6.13 8.54
C VAL A 31 -0.58 4.63 8.42
N VAL A 32 0.56 3.94 8.29
CA VAL A 32 0.61 2.48 8.41
C VAL A 32 0.41 2.13 9.88
N LEU A 33 -0.74 1.56 10.21
CA LEU A 33 -1.07 1.21 11.59
C LEU A 33 -0.49 -0.14 11.99
N GLN A 34 -0.56 -1.12 11.08
CA GLN A 34 -0.04 -2.48 11.29
C GLN A 34 0.47 -3.07 9.99
N LYS A 35 1.40 -4.00 10.10
CA LYS A 35 1.92 -4.80 8.99
C LYS A 35 1.87 -6.26 9.37
N GLN A 36 1.60 -7.12 8.40
CA GLN A 36 1.71 -8.56 8.57
C GLN A 36 2.32 -9.21 7.34
N THR A 37 3.26 -10.10 7.60
CA THR A 37 3.92 -10.91 6.58
C THR A 37 3.23 -12.25 6.44
N PHE A 38 3.03 -12.70 5.21
CA PHE A 38 2.47 -14.00 4.86
C PHE A 38 3.45 -14.77 3.99
N LYS A 39 3.74 -16.01 4.38
CA LYS A 39 4.53 -16.94 3.57
C LYS A 39 3.61 -17.67 2.60
N LEU A 40 4.07 -17.80 1.35
CA LEU A 40 3.32 -18.34 0.22
C LEU A 40 4.12 -19.50 -0.40
N LEU A 41 4.07 -19.65 -1.73
CA LEU A 41 4.76 -20.71 -2.46
C LEU A 41 6.22 -20.34 -2.75
N LYS A 42 7.12 -21.29 -2.52
CA LYS A 42 8.55 -21.09 -2.85
C LYS A 42 8.77 -21.03 -4.36
N THR A 43 7.98 -21.78 -5.11
CA THR A 43 7.98 -21.83 -6.57
C THR A 43 6.98 -20.81 -7.12
N PRO A 44 7.28 -20.13 -8.24
CA PRO A 44 6.31 -19.28 -8.91
C PRO A 44 5.06 -20.06 -9.31
N ASP A 45 3.90 -19.46 -9.08
CA ASP A 45 2.60 -19.97 -9.51
C ASP A 45 1.80 -18.77 -10.05
N PRO A 46 1.81 -18.56 -11.38
CA PRO A 46 1.18 -17.38 -11.99
C PRO A 46 -0.32 -17.27 -11.72
N GLU A 47 -1.02 -18.41 -11.61
CA GLU A 47 -2.46 -18.42 -11.34
C GLU A 47 -2.74 -17.98 -9.90
N PHE A 48 -1.97 -18.51 -8.95
CA PHE A 48 -2.05 -18.07 -7.56
C PHE A 48 -1.69 -16.60 -7.40
N GLU A 49 -0.58 -16.17 -8.01
CA GLU A 49 -0.09 -14.79 -7.95
C GLU A 49 -1.11 -13.80 -8.53
N ALA A 50 -1.79 -14.17 -9.63
CA ALA A 50 -2.88 -13.37 -10.19
C ALA A 50 -4.08 -13.26 -9.22
N SER A 51 -4.37 -14.31 -8.45
CA SER A 51 -5.48 -14.32 -7.48
C SER A 51 -5.21 -13.52 -6.20
N LEU A 52 -3.95 -13.16 -5.90
CA LEU A 52 -3.59 -12.49 -4.63
C LEU A 52 -4.33 -11.17 -4.45
N ALA A 53 -4.49 -10.39 -5.53
CA ALA A 53 -5.19 -9.11 -5.48
C ALA A 53 -6.66 -9.31 -5.07
N ASP A 54 -7.34 -10.32 -5.62
CA ASP A 54 -8.74 -10.63 -5.32
C ASP A 54 -8.91 -11.17 -3.89
N LEU A 55 -8.02 -12.04 -3.45
CA LEU A 55 -8.03 -12.56 -2.07
C LEU A 55 -7.87 -11.42 -1.06
N LEU A 56 -6.99 -10.46 -1.34
CA LEU A 56 -6.75 -9.29 -0.51
C LEU A 56 -7.92 -8.30 -0.56
N SER A 57 -8.43 -7.97 -1.75
CA SER A 57 -9.60 -7.10 -1.91
C SER A 57 -10.82 -7.66 -1.19
N GLY A 58 -11.11 -8.94 -1.37
CA GLY A 58 -12.23 -9.58 -0.67
C GLY A 58 -12.02 -9.64 0.85
N SER A 59 -10.78 -9.65 1.35
CA SER A 59 -10.51 -9.58 2.80
C SER A 59 -10.69 -8.17 3.34
N TYR A 60 -10.31 -7.17 2.54
CA TYR A 60 -10.59 -5.76 2.81
C TYR A 60 -12.10 -5.51 2.88
N ASP A 61 -12.88 -5.97 1.90
CA ASP A 61 -14.33 -5.76 1.87
C ASP A 61 -15.01 -6.39 3.09
N THR A 62 -14.61 -7.62 3.46
CA THR A 62 -15.09 -8.27 4.69
C THR A 62 -14.77 -7.45 5.93
N ALA A 63 -13.52 -7.00 6.09
CA ALA A 63 -13.11 -6.21 7.25
C ALA A 63 -13.81 -4.85 7.29
N ALA A 64 -13.93 -4.17 6.15
CA ALA A 64 -14.59 -2.88 6.06
C ALA A 64 -16.09 -2.99 6.41
N LYS A 65 -16.77 -4.01 5.90
CA LYS A 65 -18.18 -4.30 6.23
C LYS A 65 -18.37 -4.61 7.71
N ASN A 66 -17.49 -5.40 8.31
CA ASN A 66 -17.60 -5.78 9.73
C ASN A 66 -17.40 -4.60 10.69
N HIS A 67 -16.67 -3.56 10.27
CA HIS A 67 -16.29 -2.44 11.16
C HIS A 67 -17.01 -1.12 10.86
N ALA A 68 -17.52 -0.90 9.63
CA ALA A 68 -18.27 0.31 9.29
C ALA A 68 -19.63 0.08 8.62
N GLY A 69 -20.07 -1.18 8.49
CA GLY A 69 -21.29 -1.50 7.76
C GLY A 69 -21.21 -0.96 6.33
N ASP A 70 -22.21 -0.14 5.96
CA ASP A 70 -22.34 0.41 4.60
C ASP A 70 -21.53 1.71 4.37
N ARG A 71 -20.74 2.17 5.36
CA ARG A 71 -19.94 3.41 5.25
C ARG A 71 -18.43 3.18 5.41
N PRO A 72 -17.80 2.29 4.62
CA PRO A 72 -16.38 1.97 4.74
C PRO A 72 -15.45 3.17 4.52
N MET A 73 -15.88 4.16 3.74
CA MET A 73 -15.14 5.39 3.47
C MET A 73 -14.97 6.30 4.70
N ASP A 74 -15.82 6.16 5.73
CA ASP A 74 -15.78 7.01 6.93
C ASP A 74 -14.57 6.65 7.82
N ILE A 75 -14.12 5.39 7.81
CA ILE A 75 -12.98 4.93 8.62
C ILE A 75 -11.64 5.45 8.07
N GLY A 76 -11.60 5.80 6.77
CA GLY A 76 -10.35 6.14 6.10
C GLY A 76 -9.33 5.00 6.15
N PHE A 77 -9.79 3.78 5.90
CA PHE A 77 -9.00 2.54 5.93
C PHE A 77 -8.67 2.11 4.50
N THR A 78 -7.43 1.64 4.29
CA THR A 78 -6.97 1.02 3.04
C THR A 78 -5.84 0.05 3.35
N TYR A 79 -5.31 -0.60 2.33
CA TYR A 79 -4.18 -1.52 2.44
C TYR A 79 -3.16 -1.30 1.34
N SER A 80 -1.96 -1.83 1.55
CA SER A 80 -0.99 -2.08 0.49
C SER A 80 -0.40 -3.47 0.64
N MET A 81 0.07 -4.04 -0.48
CA MET A 81 0.78 -5.30 -0.53
C MET A 81 2.11 -5.10 -1.23
N SER A 82 3.17 -5.65 -0.65
CA SER A 82 4.51 -5.62 -1.23
C SER A 82 5.12 -7.03 -1.22
N PRO A 83 5.77 -7.47 -2.32
CA PRO A 83 6.55 -8.69 -2.31
C PRO A 83 7.78 -8.55 -1.39
N LYS A 84 8.19 -9.66 -0.76
CA LYS A 84 9.31 -9.75 0.19
C LYS A 84 10.27 -10.89 -0.09
N GLY A 85 9.92 -11.80 -0.99
CA GLY A 85 10.76 -12.95 -1.29
C GLY A 85 12.05 -12.56 -2.01
N ALA A 86 13.15 -13.23 -1.67
CA ALA A 86 14.48 -12.94 -2.21
C ALA A 86 14.69 -13.51 -3.63
N VAL A 87 14.18 -14.71 -3.89
CA VAL A 87 14.33 -15.41 -5.18
C VAL A 87 13.03 -15.36 -5.97
N ASN A 88 11.94 -15.89 -5.38
CA ASN A 88 10.59 -15.66 -5.88
C ASN A 88 9.97 -14.48 -5.10
N PRO A 89 9.71 -13.31 -5.70
CA PRO A 89 9.15 -12.14 -5.01
C PRO A 89 7.87 -12.45 -4.22
N TYR A 90 7.02 -13.33 -4.76
CA TYR A 90 5.75 -13.74 -4.14
C TYR A 90 5.85 -14.98 -3.27
N SER A 91 7.05 -15.44 -2.91
CA SER A 91 7.20 -16.46 -1.85
C SER A 91 6.88 -15.93 -0.46
N GLU A 92 6.93 -14.61 -0.30
CA GLU A 92 6.54 -13.90 0.90
C GLU A 92 5.94 -12.54 0.50
N ILE A 93 4.84 -12.15 1.13
CA ILE A 93 4.25 -10.81 0.96
C ILE A 93 4.13 -10.13 2.31
N GLU A 94 4.33 -8.81 2.32
CA GLU A 94 4.00 -7.93 3.44
C GLU A 94 2.74 -7.15 3.09
N VAL A 95 1.71 -7.27 3.92
CA VAL A 95 0.47 -6.50 3.81
C VAL A 95 0.45 -5.44 4.90
N SER A 96 0.29 -4.19 4.49
CA SER A 96 0.15 -3.05 5.41
C SER A 96 -1.31 -2.66 5.53
N CYS A 97 -1.79 -2.54 6.77
CA CYS A 97 -3.06 -1.91 7.08
C CYS A 97 -2.82 -0.41 7.32
N ILE A 98 -3.47 0.43 6.51
CA ILE A 98 -3.27 1.87 6.47
C ILE A 98 -4.57 2.54 6.88
N VAL A 99 -4.49 3.51 7.78
CA VAL A 99 -5.67 4.28 8.21
C VAL A 99 -5.36 5.78 8.22
N ARG A 100 -6.40 6.62 8.18
CA ARG A 100 -6.23 8.04 8.52
C ARG A 100 -5.82 8.16 9.98
N GLU A 101 -4.82 9.00 10.24
CA GLU A 101 -4.20 9.21 11.55
C GLU A 101 -5.23 9.48 12.66
N LYS A 102 -6.24 10.32 12.37
CA LYS A 102 -7.35 10.63 13.30
C LYS A 102 -8.18 9.42 13.75
N HIS A 103 -8.07 8.28 13.05
CA HIS A 103 -8.78 7.04 13.34
C HIS A 103 -7.85 5.92 13.87
N ALA A 104 -6.55 6.17 14.07
CA ALA A 104 -5.53 5.18 14.47
C ALA A 104 -5.64 4.62 15.91
N GLY A 105 -6.85 4.55 16.46
CA GLY A 105 -7.15 4.05 17.80
C GLY A 105 -7.36 2.54 17.88
N ARG A 106 -7.98 2.10 18.99
CA ARG A 106 -8.23 0.67 19.29
C ARG A 106 -9.12 -0.01 18.25
N ALA A 107 -10.15 0.68 17.76
CA ALA A 107 -11.07 0.16 16.75
C ALA A 107 -10.34 -0.13 15.43
N ALA A 108 -9.51 0.80 14.94
CA ALA A 108 -8.70 0.58 13.73
C ALA A 108 -7.72 -0.60 13.89
N ARG A 109 -7.14 -0.81 15.07
CA ARG A 109 -6.31 -2.00 15.33
C ARG A 109 -7.12 -3.30 15.28
N ALA A 110 -8.37 -3.28 15.73
CA ALA A 110 -9.25 -4.45 15.61
C ALA A 110 -9.61 -4.74 14.15
N LEU A 111 -9.90 -3.70 13.38
CA LEU A 111 -10.12 -3.77 11.95
C LEU A 111 -8.91 -4.37 11.21
N CYS A 112 -7.70 -3.87 11.46
CA CYS A 112 -6.49 -4.43 10.84
C CYS A 112 -6.29 -5.91 11.16
N ARG A 113 -6.54 -6.33 12.42
CA ARG A 113 -6.48 -7.74 12.80
C ARG A 113 -7.49 -8.59 12.04
N ASP A 114 -8.70 -8.08 11.82
CA ASP A 114 -9.72 -8.81 11.08
C ASP A 114 -9.38 -8.94 9.60
N LEU A 115 -8.82 -7.90 8.97
CA LEU A 115 -8.25 -7.97 7.62
C LEU A 115 -7.24 -9.13 7.53
N PHE A 116 -6.25 -9.13 8.41
CA PHE A 116 -5.17 -10.11 8.34
C PHE A 116 -5.62 -11.53 8.69
N ARG A 117 -6.56 -11.67 9.63
CA ARG A 117 -7.14 -12.96 10.00
C ARG A 117 -7.88 -13.58 8.82
N ASP A 118 -8.77 -12.81 8.18
CA ASP A 118 -9.55 -13.28 7.03
C ASP A 118 -8.64 -13.63 5.85
N LEU A 119 -7.69 -12.75 5.52
CA LEU A 119 -6.69 -12.99 4.49
C LEU A 119 -5.89 -14.26 4.77
N GLY A 120 -5.43 -14.45 6.00
CA GLY A 120 -4.67 -15.64 6.39
C GLY A 120 -5.46 -16.94 6.20
N VAL A 121 -6.77 -16.93 6.44
CA VAL A 121 -7.63 -18.10 6.16
C VAL A 121 -7.74 -18.36 4.66
N LYS A 122 -8.02 -17.32 3.87
CA LYS A 122 -8.13 -17.40 2.41
C LYS A 122 -6.84 -17.88 1.75
N LEU A 123 -5.70 -17.33 2.14
CA LEU A 123 -4.39 -17.75 1.65
C LEU A 123 -4.11 -19.22 1.99
N ARG A 124 -4.34 -19.65 3.23
CA ARG A 124 -4.13 -21.06 3.61
C ARG A 124 -4.98 -22.01 2.78
N ARG A 125 -6.25 -21.66 2.52
CA ARG A 125 -7.14 -22.48 1.67
C ARG A 125 -6.66 -22.54 0.23
N ALA A 126 -6.30 -21.40 -0.36
CA ALA A 126 -5.80 -21.32 -1.73
C ALA A 126 -4.48 -22.08 -1.92
N LEU A 127 -3.60 -22.06 -0.90
CA LEU A 127 -2.34 -22.79 -0.89
C LEU A 127 -2.54 -24.29 -0.72
N ALA A 128 -3.47 -24.73 0.14
CA ALA A 128 -3.75 -26.14 0.35
C ALA A 128 -4.16 -26.85 -0.94
N ALA A 129 -4.99 -26.21 -1.77
CA ALA A 129 -5.43 -26.73 -3.08
C ALA A 129 -4.30 -26.89 -4.13
N ARG A 130 -3.06 -26.48 -3.81
CA ARG A 130 -1.88 -26.52 -4.69
C ARG A 130 -0.76 -27.41 -4.17
N GLN A 131 -0.95 -27.97 -2.98
CA GLN A 131 0.00 -28.89 -2.34
C GLN A 131 -0.49 -30.34 -2.41
N GLU A 132 -1.63 -30.57 -3.04
CA GLU A 132 -2.16 -31.88 -3.44
C GLU A 132 -1.62 -32.28 -4.81
#